data_AF-A0A9D9DU60-F1
#
_entry.id   AF-A0A9D9DU60-F1
#
_cell.length_a   1.000
_cell.length_b   1.000
_cell.length_c   1.000
_cell.angle_alpha   90.00
_cell.angle_beta   90.00
_cell.angle_gamma   90.00
#
_symmetry.space_group_name_H-M   'P 1'
#
loop_
_entity.id
_entity.type
_entity.pdbx_description
1 polymer ?
#
loop_
_entity_poly.entity_id
_entity_poly.type
_entity_poly.pdbx_seq_one_letter_code
_entity_poly.pdbx_strand_id
1 'polypeptide(L)' 'MEFEKVVIQISSIKNKSITGFKNAKEGSSTYTRFLKLINAMDKNMYKNILKF' A
#
# COMPACT_ATOMS: atom_id res chain seq x y z
N MET A 1 21.77 3.82 -2.77
CA MET A 1 21.35 2.50 -2.21
C MET A 1 20.29 2.59 -1.10
N GLU A 2 19.92 3.78 -0.62
CA GLU A 2 18.88 3.94 0.42
C GLU A 2 17.46 4.00 -0.17
N PHE A 3 17.32 4.63 -1.34
CA PHE A 3 16.05 4.71 -2.06
C PHE A 3 15.48 3.33 -2.45
N GLU A 4 16.31 2.42 -2.98
CA GLU A 4 15.88 1.05 -3.33
C GLU A 4 15.37 0.28 -2.11
N LYS A 5 16.01 0.44 -0.95
CA LYS A 5 15.58 -0.18 0.31
C LYS A 5 14.20 0.33 0.72
N VAL A 6 13.96 1.63 0.60
CA VAL A 6 12.66 2.25 0.88
C VAL A 6 11.58 1.72 -0.07
N VAL A 7 11.89 1.61 -1.37
CA VAL A 7 10.96 1.05 -2.37
C VAL A 7 10.59 -0.40 -2.05
N ILE A 8 11.57 -1.23 -1.65
CA ILE A 8 11.34 -2.63 -1.26
C ILE A 8 10.44 -2.71 -0.01
N GLN A 9 10.70 -1.88 1.00
CA GLN A 9 9.90 -1.87 2.22
C GLN A 9 8.44 -1.44 1.95
N ILE A 10 8.25 -0.37 1.18
CA ILE A 10 6.91 0.10 0.78
C ILE A 10 6.18 -1.00 0.00
N SER A 11 6.86 -1.66 -0.93
CA SER A 11 6.28 -2.78 -1.69
C SER A 11 5.86 -3.95 -0.80
N SER A 12 6.68 -4.29 0.19
CA SER A 12 6.38 -5.33 1.18
C SER A 12 5.14 -4.99 2.02
N ILE A 13 5.02 -3.75 2.49
CA ILE A 13 3.85 -3.26 3.24
C ILE A 13 2.59 -3.33 2.38
N LYS A 14 2.66 -2.94 1.10
CA LYS A 14 1.52 -2.99 0.18
C LYS A 14 1.04 -4.43 0.00
N ASN A 15 1.95 -5.36 -0.26
CA ASN A 15 1.61 -6.78 -0.44
C ASN A 15 0.94 -7.37 0.80
N LYS A 16 1.47 -7.08 2.00
CA LYS A 16 0.84 -7.50 3.27
C LYS A 16 -0.55 -6.90 3.44
N SER A 17 -0.71 -5.63 3.08
CA SER A 17 -2.00 -4.93 3.15
C SER A 17 -3.03 -5.53 2.18
N ILE A 18 -2.61 -5.91 0.97
CA ILE A 18 -3.46 -6.60 -0.01
C ILE A 18 -3.91 -7.97 0.52
N THR A 19 -2.99 -8.75 1.11
CA THR A 19 -3.36 -10.02 1.73
C THR A 19 -4.35 -9.81 2.89
N GLY A 20 -4.10 -8.83 3.75
CA GLY A 20 -5.02 -8.46 4.83
C GLY A 20 -6.39 -8.02 4.33
N PHE A 21 -6.43 -7.22 3.25
CA PHE A 21 -7.67 -6.79 2.59
C PHE A 21 -8.49 -7.98 2.09
N LYS A 22 -7.86 -8.92 1.37
CA LYS A 22 -8.54 -10.11 0.81
C LYS A 22 -9.15 -11.01 1.90
N ASN A 23 -8.52 -11.06 3.07
CA ASN A 23 -8.97 -11.88 4.20
C ASN A 23 -9.91 -11.13 5.14
N ALA A 24 -10.02 -9.80 5.02
CA ALA A 24 -10.91 -9.02 5.85
C ALA A 24 -12.35 -9.16 5.36
N LYS A 25 -13.29 -9.34 6.30
CA LYS A 25 -14.72 -9.35 5.99
C LYS A 25 -15.12 -8.02 5.34
N GLU A 26 -15.76 -8.08 4.18
CA GLU A 26 -16.27 -6.90 3.49
C GLU A 26 -17.19 -6.06 4.40
N GLY A 27 -17.08 -4.73 4.28
CA GLY A 27 -17.81 -3.78 5.12
C GLY A 27 -17.26 -3.64 6.55
N SER A 28 -16.30 -4.46 6.97
CA SER A 28 -15.66 -4.29 8.29
C SER A 28 -14.77 -3.04 8.34
N SER A 29 -14.51 -2.56 9.56
CA SER A 29 -13.55 -1.49 9.81
C SER A 29 -12.13 -1.88 9.36
N THR A 30 -11.75 -3.15 9.55
CA THR A 30 -10.47 -3.70 9.07
C THR A 30 -10.36 -3.68 7.55
N TYR A 31 -11.40 -4.11 6.83
CA TYR A 31 -11.47 -4.04 5.36
C TYR A 31 -11.27 -2.59 4.88
N THR A 32 -12.00 -1.66 5.49
CA THR A 32 -11.93 -0.23 5.14
C THR A 32 -10.53 0.35 5.38
N ARG A 33 -9.86 -0.04 6.48
CA ARG A 33 -8.49 0.40 6.79
C ARG A 33 -7.49 -0.09 5.74
N PHE A 34 -7.54 -1.36 5.36
CA PHE A 34 -6.63 -1.87 4.32
C PHE A 34 -6.89 -1.21 2.97
N LEU A 35 -8.16 -1.05 2.57
CA LEU A 35 -8.51 -0.37 1.32
C LEU A 35 -7.95 1.06 1.28
N LYS A 36 -8.13 1.84 2.36
CA LYS A 36 -7.58 3.21 2.45
C LYS A 36 -6.06 3.23 2.36
N LEU A 37 -5.38 2.30 3.03
CA LEU A 37 -3.92 2.21 3.01
C LEU A 37 -3.40 1.89 1.60
N ILE A 38 -3.95 0.87 0.94
CA ILE A 38 -3.57 0.49 -0.43
C ILE A 38 -3.77 1.68 -1.38
N ASN A 39 -4.93 2.33 -1.33
CA ASN A 39 -5.23 3.49 -2.17
C ASN A 39 -4.27 4.67 -1.93
N ALA A 40 -3.88 4.91 -0.67
CA ALA A 40 -2.92 5.96 -0.34
C ALA A 40 -1.53 5.63 -0.89
N MET A 41 -1.12 4.36 -0.79
CA MET A 41 0.15 3.89 -1.33
C MET A 41 0.18 4.00 -2.86
N ASP A 42 -0.89 3.63 -3.55
CA ASP A 42 -0.99 3.76 -5.01
C ASP A 42 -0.86 5.22 -5.44
N LYS A 43 -1.68 6.12 -4.86
CA LYS A 43 -1.61 7.56 -5.16
C LYS A 43 -0.22 8.16 -4.90
N ASN A 44 0.46 7.74 -3.83
CA ASN A 44 1.78 8.25 -3.49
C ASN A 44 2.90 7.65 -4.34
N MET A 45 2.77 6.39 -4.77
CA MET A 45 3.73 5.75 -5.68
C MET A 45 3.74 6.47 -7.04
N TYR A 46 2.56 6.83 -7.59
CA TYR A 46 2.47 7.63 -8.81
C TYR A 46 3.06 9.04 -8.68
N LYS A 47 2.90 9.70 -7.52
CA LYS A 47 3.48 11.03 -7.28
C LYS A 47 5.01 11.04 -7.27
N ASN A 48 5.66 9.94 -6.89
CA ASN A 48 7.12 9.84 -6.90
C ASN A 48 7.68 9.44 -8.27
N ILE A 49 6.88 8.82 -9.14
CA ILE A 49 7.27 8.48 -10.53
C ILE A 49 7.10 9.67 -11.48
N LEU A 50 6.13 10.56 -11.22
CA LEU A 50 5.82 11.72 -12.07
C LEU A 50 6.56 13.02 -11.67
N LYS A 51 7.56 12.94 -10.79
CA LYS A 51 8.35 14.09 -10.31
C LYS A 51 9.75 14.19 -10.94
N PHE A 52 9.94 13.59 -12.11
CA PHE A 52 11.11 13.81 -12.96
C PHE A 52 10.79 14.86 -14.02
#